data_AF-A0A258T006-F1
#
_entry.id   AF-A0A258T006-F1
#
_cell.length_a   1.000
_cell.length_b   1.000
_cell.length_c   1.000
_cell.angle_alpha   90.00
_cell.angle_beta   90.00
_cell.angle_gamma   90.00
#
_symmetry.space_group_name_H-M   'P 1'
#
loop_
_entity.id
_entity.type
_entity.pdbx_description
1 polymer ?
#
loop_
_entity_poly.entity_id
_entity_poly.type
_entity_poly.pdbx_seq_one_letter_code
_entity_poly.pdbx_strand_id
1 'polypeptide(L)'
;MLQLIWCGPALSAEKAKKGEPAKPPASKELSPGYLVKPSDVVPPPDVPLGQYLRTIRPFPNWTLICDENRVKKRKVCNISQEILGPSGATVFSWSLAAMDDGRPVMILRTPTGASSGTVALDLRDGQPPVTVPVYGCN
;
A
#
# COMPACT_ATOMS: atom_id res chain seq x y z
N MET A 1 -2.81 -22.61 -0.41
CA MET A 1 -1.94 -22.59 -1.59
C MET A 1 -1.49 -21.15 -1.79
N LEU A 2 -0.28 -20.83 -1.31
CA LEU A 2 0.31 -19.48 -1.34
C LEU A 2 0.90 -19.23 -2.73
N GLN A 3 0.54 -18.11 -3.35
CA GLN A 3 1.06 -17.71 -4.63
C GLN A 3 2.38 -16.96 -4.41
N LEU A 4 3.47 -17.63 -4.78
CA LEU A 4 4.83 -17.09 -4.80
C LEU A 4 4.94 -15.98 -5.86
N ILE A 5 5.59 -14.86 -5.52
CA ILE A 5 6.13 -13.95 -6.53
C ILE A 5 7.64 -14.24 -6.61
N TRP A 6 8.01 -14.84 -7.74
CA TRP A 6 9.34 -15.30 -8.10
C TRP A 6 10.15 -14.13 -8.68
N CYS A 7 11.43 -14.02 -8.35
CA CYS A 7 12.36 -13.10 -9.02
C CYS A 7 13.40 -13.97 -9.77
N GLY A 8 13.10 -14.26 -11.04
CA GLY A 8 13.92 -14.97 -12.03
C GLY A 8 13.59 -14.40 -13.43
N PRO A 9 14.45 -14.62 -14.46
CA PRO A 9 14.48 -13.75 -15.65
C PRO A 9 13.16 -13.82 -16.42
N ALA A 10 12.77 -12.66 -16.96
CA ALA A 10 11.49 -12.38 -17.59
C ALA A 10 10.94 -13.54 -18.43
N LEU A 11 10.03 -14.30 -17.83
CA LEU A 11 9.03 -15.06 -18.57
C LEU A 11 8.07 -14.04 -19.18
N SER A 12 7.96 -14.07 -20.50
CA SER A 12 7.04 -13.24 -21.28
C SER A 12 5.63 -13.33 -20.71
N ALA A 13 5.22 -12.29 -19.99
CA ALA A 13 3.82 -12.03 -19.72
C ALA A 13 3.23 -11.37 -20.96
N GLU A 14 2.22 -12.03 -21.54
CA GLU A 14 1.28 -11.43 -22.48
C GLU A 14 0.92 -10.00 -22.05
N LYS A 15 0.90 -9.10 -23.04
CA LYS A 15 0.55 -7.69 -22.87
C LYS A 15 -0.84 -7.54 -22.25
N ALA A 16 -0.92 -7.55 -20.93
CA ALA A 16 -1.95 -6.79 -20.24
C ALA A 16 -1.72 -5.32 -20.60
N LYS A 17 -2.69 -4.67 -21.25
CA LYS A 17 -2.68 -3.22 -21.46
C LYS A 17 -2.63 -2.56 -20.09
N LYS A 18 -1.41 -2.29 -19.63
CA LYS A 18 -1.12 -1.52 -18.43
C LYS A 18 -1.60 -0.10 -18.73
N GLY A 19 -2.77 0.24 -18.19
CA GLY A 19 -3.15 1.64 -18.09
C GLY A 19 -2.05 2.33 -17.31
N GLU A 20 -1.32 3.22 -17.97
CA GLU A 20 -0.36 4.13 -17.35
C GLU A 20 -1.04 4.72 -16.09
N PRO A 21 -0.46 4.61 -14.89
CA PRO A 21 -1.02 5.29 -13.73
C PRO A 21 -1.17 6.77 -14.08
N ALA A 22 -2.37 7.32 -13.91
CA ALA A 22 -2.65 8.71 -14.22
C ALA A 22 -1.64 9.59 -13.48
N LYS A 23 -0.85 10.36 -14.22
CA LYS A 23 0.10 11.32 -13.65
C LYS A 23 -0.68 12.28 -12.74
N PRO A 24 -0.24 12.53 -11.49
CA PRO A 24 -0.84 13.56 -10.66
C PRO A 24 -0.92 14.89 -11.42
N PRO A 25 -2.02 15.65 -11.29
CA PRO A 25 -2.11 16.95 -11.92
C PRO A 25 -0.94 17.82 -11.45
N ALA A 26 -0.23 18.43 -12.40
CA ALA A 26 0.88 19.31 -12.09
C ALA A 26 0.37 20.54 -11.31
N SER A 27 1.12 20.95 -10.28
CA SER A 27 0.84 22.20 -9.55
C SER A 27 0.81 23.36 -10.53
N LYS A 28 -0.26 24.16 -10.51
CA LYS A 28 -0.38 25.36 -11.34
C LYS A 28 0.22 26.54 -10.57
N GLU A 29 1.21 27.21 -11.16
CA GLU A 29 1.71 28.49 -10.66
C GLU A 29 0.62 29.55 -10.81
N LEU A 30 0.30 30.20 -9.70
CA LEU A 30 -0.46 31.45 -9.66
C LEU A 30 0.56 32.60 -9.61
N SER A 31 0.10 33.83 -9.35
CA SER A 31 0.95 35.02 -9.16
C SER A 31 2.23 34.69 -8.35
N PRO A 32 3.33 35.45 -8.53
CA PRO A 32 4.66 35.02 -8.09
C PRO A 32 4.69 34.51 -6.64
N GLY A 33 5.15 33.26 -6.47
CA GLY A 33 5.29 32.61 -5.16
C GLY A 33 4.12 31.77 -4.67
N TYR A 34 3.02 31.67 -5.44
CA TYR A 34 1.85 30.85 -5.06
C TYR A 34 1.67 29.64 -5.98
N LEU A 35 1.44 28.46 -5.37
CA LEU A 35 1.19 27.21 -6.07
C LEU A 35 -0.15 26.61 -5.64
N VAL A 36 -0.93 26.14 -6.61
CA VAL A 36 -2.10 25.31 -6.33
C VAL A 36 -1.61 23.94 -5.86
N LYS A 37 -1.95 23.57 -4.62
CA LYS A 37 -1.71 22.22 -4.10
C LYS A 37 -2.53 21.22 -4.95
N PRO A 38 -1.90 20.19 -5.54
CA PRO A 38 -2.63 19.12 -6.21
C PRO A 38 -3.58 18.38 -5.26
N SER A 39 -4.56 17.69 -5.83
CA SER A 39 -5.41 16.76 -5.08
C SER A 39 -4.55 15.70 -4.38
N ASP A 40 -4.86 15.39 -3.12
CA ASP A 40 -4.18 14.33 -2.35
C ASP A 40 -4.44 12.93 -2.93
N VAL A 41 -5.44 12.81 -3.80
CA VAL A 41 -5.84 11.56 -4.46
C VAL A 41 -5.93 11.79 -5.95
N VAL A 42 -5.31 10.87 -6.70
CA VAL A 42 -5.38 10.82 -8.15
C VAL A 42 -6.24 9.62 -8.54
N PRO A 43 -7.37 9.82 -9.23
CA PRO A 43 -8.18 8.71 -9.69
C PRO A 43 -7.42 7.90 -10.75
N PRO A 44 -7.67 6.58 -10.85
CA PRO A 44 -7.19 5.81 -12.00
C PRO A 44 -7.71 6.39 -13.33
N PRO A 45 -6.99 6.23 -14.45
CA PRO A 45 -7.32 6.88 -15.72
C PRO A 45 -8.73 6.59 -16.25
N ASP A 46 -9.28 5.42 -15.92
CA ASP A 46 -10.59 4.93 -16.36
C ASP A 46 -11.74 5.34 -15.42
N VAL A 47 -11.47 6.16 -14.40
CA VAL A 47 -12.48 6.59 -13.42
C VAL A 47 -12.79 8.08 -13.60
N PRO A 48 -14.04 8.45 -13.93
CA PRO A 48 -14.43 9.85 -14.03
C PRO A 48 -14.13 10.64 -12.74
N LEU A 49 -13.78 11.92 -12.89
CA LEU A 49 -13.56 12.81 -11.74
C LEU A 49 -14.80 12.84 -10.82
N GLY A 50 -14.55 12.85 -9.50
CA GLY A 50 -15.60 12.78 -8.48
C GLY A 50 -16.19 11.38 -8.24
N GLN A 51 -15.86 10.37 -9.07
CA GLN A 51 -16.30 8.97 -8.88
C GLN A 51 -15.27 8.10 -8.13
N TYR A 52 -14.11 8.65 -7.82
CA TYR A 52 -13.11 8.04 -6.97
C TYR A 52 -13.02 8.80 -5.65
N LEU A 53 -13.13 8.07 -4.55
CA LEU A 53 -13.09 8.62 -3.19
C LEU A 53 -12.02 7.90 -2.38
N ARG A 54 -11.18 8.66 -1.68
CA ARG A 54 -10.39 8.14 -0.55
C ARG A 54 -11.04 8.59 0.75
N THR A 55 -11.26 7.65 1.66
CA THR A 55 -11.62 7.93 3.05
C THR A 55 -10.47 7.52 3.95
N ILE A 56 -10.04 8.41 4.84
CA ILE A 56 -9.01 8.14 5.85
C ILE A 56 -9.70 8.17 7.21
N ARG A 57 -9.58 7.07 7.99
CA ARG A 57 -10.18 6.94 9.32
C ARG A 57 -9.11 6.58 10.35
N PRO A 58 -8.98 7.36 11.44
CA PRO A 58 -8.06 7.02 12.52
C PRO A 58 -8.64 5.90 13.40
N PHE A 59 -7.78 5.00 13.85
CA PHE A 59 -8.08 3.95 14.83
C PHE A 59 -6.91 3.81 15.79
N PRO A 60 -7.02 4.29 17.05
CA PRO A 60 -5.86 4.48 17.92
C PRO A 60 -4.51 4.73 17.19
N ASN A 61 -3.60 3.74 17.22
CA ASN A 61 -2.28 3.79 16.57
C ASN A 61 -2.26 3.30 15.11
N TRP A 62 -3.43 3.20 14.48
CA TRP A 62 -3.66 2.68 13.13
C TRP A 62 -4.39 3.70 12.27
N THR A 63 -4.14 3.63 10.97
CA THR A 63 -4.84 4.43 9.95
C THR A 63 -5.52 3.49 8.97
N LEU A 64 -6.85 3.60 8.84
CA LEU A 64 -7.62 2.90 7.82
C LEU A 64 -7.81 3.82 6.61
N ILE A 65 -7.23 3.46 5.48
CA ILE A 65 -7.44 4.12 4.19
C ILE A 65 -8.33 3.22 3.34
N CYS A 66 -9.43 3.77 2.86
CA CYS A 66 -10.31 3.09 1.91
C CYS A 66 -10.44 3.89 0.62
N ASP A 67 -10.12 3.25 -0.50
CA ASP A 67 -10.34 3.78 -1.83
C ASP A 67 -11.57 3.14 -2.45
N GLU A 68 -12.48 3.98 -2.93
CA GLU A 68 -13.76 3.57 -3.49
C GLU A 68 -13.91 4.07 -4.92
N ASN A 69 -14.11 3.13 -5.84
CA ASN A 69 -14.56 3.40 -7.20
C ASN A 69 -16.07 3.22 -7.25
N ARG A 70 -16.81 4.32 -7.32
CA ARG A 70 -18.28 4.34 -7.30
C ARG A 70 -18.89 3.78 -8.59
N VAL A 71 -18.20 3.92 -9.72
CA VAL A 71 -18.65 3.35 -11.00
C VAL A 71 -18.63 1.82 -10.93
N LYS A 72 -17.53 1.25 -10.43
CA LYS A 72 -17.35 -0.20 -10.28
C LYS A 72 -17.98 -0.75 -9.00
N LYS A 73 -18.54 0.11 -8.13
CA LYS A 73 -19.04 -0.21 -6.79
C LYS A 73 -18.06 -1.05 -5.97
N ARG A 74 -16.77 -0.76 -6.12
CA ARG A 74 -15.68 -1.50 -5.47
C ARG A 74 -14.98 -0.61 -4.47
N LYS A 75 -14.82 -1.12 -3.26
CA LYS A 75 -14.11 -0.46 -2.17
C LYS A 75 -12.97 -1.35 -1.72
N VAL A 76 -11.75 -0.83 -1.74
CA VAL A 76 -10.55 -1.51 -1.28
C VAL A 76 -10.03 -0.76 -0.06
N CYS A 77 -9.85 -1.46 1.04
CA CYS A 77 -9.41 -0.88 2.31
C CYS A 77 -8.10 -1.51 2.76
N ASN A 78 -7.23 -0.67 3.32
CA ASN A 78 -5.98 -1.05 3.97
C ASN A 78 -5.92 -0.36 5.33
N ILE A 79 -5.68 -1.12 6.40
CA ILE A 79 -5.38 -0.57 7.72
C ILE A 79 -3.89 -0.78 8.00
N SER A 80 -3.18 0.28 8.37
CA SER A 80 -1.74 0.24 8.59
C SER A 80 -1.34 0.90 9.89
N GLN A 81 -0.23 0.43 10.45
CA GLN A 81 0.48 1.06 11.55
C GLN A 81 1.97 1.06 11.21
N GLU A 82 2.64 2.12 11.67
CA GLU A 82 4.08 2.29 11.54
C GLU A 82 4.70 2.38 12.93
N ILE A 83 5.84 1.73 13.08
CA ILE A 83 6.68 1.80 14.28
C ILE A 83 7.90 2.62 13.93
N LEU A 84 8.11 3.70 14.67
CA LEU A 84 9.22 4.62 14.47
C LEU A 84 10.37 4.28 15.42
N GLY A 85 11.60 4.39 14.92
CA GLY A 85 12.81 4.31 15.74
C GLY A 85 13.18 5.66 16.38
N PRO A 86 14.29 5.72 17.14
CA PRO A 86 14.70 6.95 17.85
C PRO A 86 14.97 8.16 16.94
N SER A 87 15.34 7.95 15.68
CA SER A 87 15.55 9.03 14.69
C SER A 87 14.24 9.55 14.07
N GLY A 88 13.09 8.98 14.42
CA GLY A 88 11.80 9.25 13.76
C GLY A 88 11.60 8.50 12.44
N ALA A 89 12.58 7.71 11.98
CA ALA A 89 12.45 6.88 10.80
C ALA A 89 11.60 5.63 11.08
N THR A 90 10.79 5.19 10.11
CA THR A 90 10.01 3.96 10.20
C THR A 90 10.94 2.74 10.22
N VAL A 91 10.94 2.00 11.34
CA VAL A 91 11.74 0.77 11.53
C VAL A 91 10.93 -0.50 11.31
N PHE A 92 9.61 -0.39 11.28
CA PHE A 92 8.71 -1.47 10.89
C PHE A 92 7.36 -0.88 10.48
N SER A 93 6.74 -1.45 9.46
CA SER A 93 5.35 -1.11 9.10
C SER A 93 4.62 -2.38 8.75
N TRP A 94 3.37 -2.47 9.20
CA TRP A 94 2.49 -3.56 8.82
C TRP A 94 1.13 -3.02 8.39
N SER A 95 0.52 -3.74 7.45
CA SER A 95 -0.82 -3.41 7.02
C SER A 95 -1.64 -4.66 6.74
N LEU A 96 -2.92 -4.59 7.08
CA LEU A 96 -3.91 -5.61 6.78
C LEU A 96 -4.84 -5.09 5.69
N ALA A 97 -5.05 -5.91 4.66
CA ALA A 97 -5.99 -5.64 3.58
C ALA A 97 -6.86 -6.87 3.33
N ALA A 98 -8.00 -6.68 2.67
CA ALA A 98 -8.80 -7.77 2.14
C ALA A 98 -8.49 -7.96 0.66
N MET A 99 -8.32 -9.21 0.23
CA MET A 99 -8.35 -9.57 -1.20
C MET A 99 -9.78 -9.44 -1.74
N ASP A 100 -9.92 -9.54 -3.06
CA ASP A 100 -11.22 -9.44 -3.73
C ASP A 100 -12.21 -10.54 -3.31
N ASP A 101 -11.70 -11.67 -2.83
CA ASP A 101 -12.49 -12.77 -2.25
C ASP A 101 -12.74 -12.64 -0.74
N GLY A 102 -12.36 -11.51 -0.14
CA GLY A 102 -12.53 -11.22 1.28
C GLY A 102 -11.46 -11.85 2.18
N ARG A 103 -10.53 -12.66 1.65
CA ARG A 103 -9.45 -13.22 2.49
C ARG A 103 -8.52 -12.11 2.98
N PRO A 104 -8.12 -12.14 4.26
CA PRO A 104 -7.16 -11.18 4.78
C PRO A 104 -5.76 -11.46 4.24
N VAL A 105 -5.03 -10.38 3.92
CA VAL A 105 -3.60 -10.42 3.62
C VAL A 105 -2.90 -9.40 4.50
N MET A 106 -1.89 -9.89 5.24
CA MET A 106 -1.00 -9.06 6.03
C MET A 106 0.28 -8.80 5.24
N ILE A 107 0.65 -7.53 5.13
CA ILE A 107 1.86 -7.07 4.44
C ILE A 107 2.78 -6.49 5.49
N LEU A 108 3.98 -7.05 5.60
CA LEU A 108 5.04 -6.59 6.49
C LEU A 108 6.08 -5.85 5.67
N ARG A 109 6.58 -4.74 6.20
CA ARG A 109 7.61 -3.91 5.58
C ARG A 109 8.71 -3.63 6.60
N THR A 110 9.93 -3.97 6.24
CA THR A 110 11.14 -3.64 6.99
C THR A 110 11.84 -2.44 6.34
N PRO A 111 12.70 -1.73 7.09
CA PRO A 111 13.50 -0.64 6.54
C PRO A 111 14.43 -1.14 5.42
N THR A 112 14.79 -0.22 4.53
CA THR A 112 15.76 -0.43 3.46
C THR A 112 17.12 -0.81 4.03
N GLY A 113 17.80 -1.79 3.42
CA GLY A 113 19.08 -2.31 3.91
C GLY A 113 18.97 -3.40 4.97
N ALA A 114 17.76 -3.86 5.30
CA ALA A 114 17.58 -5.08 6.08
C ALA A 114 18.15 -6.28 5.28
N SER A 115 19.06 -7.03 5.91
CA SER A 115 19.58 -8.27 5.33
C SER A 115 18.46 -9.30 5.19
N SER A 116 18.61 -10.22 4.24
CA SER A 116 17.74 -11.40 4.18
C SER A 116 17.76 -12.15 5.52
N GLY A 117 16.60 -12.62 5.95
CA GLY A 117 16.43 -13.22 7.26
C GLY A 117 14.99 -13.64 7.49
N THR A 118 14.59 -13.67 8.76
CA THR A 118 13.28 -14.15 9.17
C THR A 118 12.67 -13.18 10.17
N VAL A 119 11.40 -12.83 9.97
CA VAL A 119 10.60 -12.09 10.93
C VAL A 119 9.63 -13.06 11.60
N ALA A 120 9.65 -13.10 12.93
CA ALA A 120 8.66 -13.83 13.72
C ALA A 120 7.63 -12.85 14.28
N LEU A 121 6.36 -13.14 14.04
CA LEU A 121 5.21 -12.37 14.53
C LEU A 121 4.51 -13.14 15.62
N ASP A 122 4.60 -12.64 16.84
CA ASP A 122 3.72 -13.08 17.94
C ASP A 122 2.50 -12.16 17.99
N LEU A 123 1.33 -12.72 17.67
CA LEU A 123 0.05 -12.00 17.70
C LEU A 123 -0.59 -12.00 19.10
N ARG A 124 0.04 -12.66 20.08
CA ARG A 124 -0.41 -12.79 21.47
C ARG A 124 -1.83 -13.36 21.59
N ASP A 125 -2.23 -14.19 20.64
CA ASP A 125 -3.48 -14.94 20.60
C ASP A 125 -3.35 -16.36 21.20
N GLY A 126 -2.17 -16.66 21.78
CA GLY A 126 -1.84 -17.96 22.34
C GLY A 126 -1.36 -19.00 21.32
N GLN A 127 -1.27 -18.64 20.03
CA GLN A 127 -0.72 -19.49 18.98
C GLN A 127 0.80 -19.31 18.85
N PRO A 128 1.52 -20.28 18.26
CA PRO A 128 2.93 -20.12 17.95
C PRO A 128 3.19 -18.92 17.01
N PRO A 129 4.32 -18.22 17.15
CA PRO A 129 4.65 -17.10 16.28
C PRO A 129 4.68 -17.46 14.79
N VAL A 130 4.10 -16.59 13.97
CA VAL A 130 4.12 -16.74 12.51
C VAL A 130 5.49 -16.32 11.99
N THR A 131 6.17 -17.24 11.33
CA THR A 131 7.53 -17.04 10.82
C THR A 131 7.49 -16.73 9.33
N VAL A 132 7.96 -15.55 8.94
CA VAL A 132 7.93 -15.06 7.55
C VAL A 132 9.37 -14.79 7.08
N PRO A 133 9.81 -15.39 5.96
CA PRO A 133 11.10 -15.06 5.38
C PRO A 133 11.07 -13.64 4.80
N VAL A 134 12.12 -12.88 5.06
CA VAL A 134 12.35 -11.56 4.47
C VAL A 134 13.50 -11.69 3.48
N TYR A 135 13.24 -11.26 2.25
CA TYR A 135 14.26 -11.12 1.22
C TYR A 135 14.62 -9.65 1.14
N GLY A 136 15.86 -9.31 1.53
CA GLY A 136 16.34 -7.94 1.47
C GLY A 136 16.41 -7.45 0.02
N CYS A 137 16.06 -6.19 -0.20
CA CYS A 137 16.40 -5.48 -1.44
C CYS A 137 17.76 -4.82 -1.22
N ASN A 138 18.80 -5.36 -1.85
CA ASN A 138 20.12 -4.74 -1.94
C ASN A 138 20.19 -3.76 -3.11
#